data_AF-A0AAU2QCF7-F1
#
_entry.id   AF-A0AAU2QCF7-F1
#
_cell.length_a   1.000
_cell.length_b   1.000
_cell.length_c   1.000
_cell.angle_alpha   90.00
_cell.angle_beta   90.00
_cell.angle_gamma   90.00
#
_symmetry.space_group_name_H-M   'P 1'
#
loop_
_entity.id
_entity.type
_entity.pdbx_description
1 polymer ?
#
loop_
_entity_poly.entity_id
_entity_poly.type
_entity_poly.pdbx_seq_one_letter_code
_entity_poly.pdbx_strand_id
1 'polypeptide(L)'
;MYKRSGFLALTTVGVVLCTAALTPSVSQAAGSADGEKGSYAEKHGLTVDDIGHINALNEKALNLGQPGRPAGGLLPSATESLRASASAGDRVTPPAEPLDSMPDAYRAHGDRAATGISNYIRKWQQAYSHRDGKPQQMTEAQREQLSYGCVGVTWVNSGPYPTNKLAFASFDENKYKDTLETTGPRPGETRAEFEGRIAKQSFDEAKGFNRARDVASVMNKALENAHNEGAYLSNLKAELTKSNDALSKEDSRSNFYSALRNTPAFKDRNGGNYDPSKMKAVIYSKHFWSGQDPRNPSDKRKYGDPDAFRPDQSTGLVDMSKDRNTSRSPAKPGESYVNFDYGWFGDQKEANPDNTIWTHANHYHSPGGAMGPMQVYESKFRNWSSGYTDFDRGTYIVTFIPKDWNTAPAKVKQGWP
;
A
#
# COMPACT_ATOMS: atom_id res chain seq x y z
N MET A 1 -86.86 -49.97 4.25
CA MET A 1 -86.19 -50.23 5.55
C MET A 1 -85.51 -48.95 6.01
N TYR A 2 -85.80 -48.52 7.24
CA TYR A 2 -84.94 -47.86 8.25
C TYR A 2 -83.61 -47.21 7.77
N LYS A 3 -83.13 -46.05 8.26
CA LYS A 3 -83.23 -45.41 9.58
C LYS A 3 -82.59 -44.01 9.50
N ARG A 4 -83.10 -43.08 10.31
CA ARG A 4 -82.43 -41.84 10.76
C ARG A 4 -81.19 -42.16 11.62
N SER A 5 -80.20 -41.26 11.63
CA SER A 5 -79.45 -40.77 12.81
C SER A 5 -78.51 -39.65 12.32
N GLY A 6 -78.33 -38.47 12.93
CA GLY A 6 -78.64 -38.00 14.29
C GLY A 6 -77.39 -38.00 15.17
N PHE A 7 -77.06 -36.83 15.73
CA PHE A 7 -76.08 -36.48 16.80
C PHE A 7 -74.60 -36.28 16.37
N LEU A 8 -73.95 -35.11 16.54
CA LEU A 8 -73.69 -34.16 17.65
C LEU A 8 -72.42 -34.46 18.47
N ALA A 9 -71.47 -33.53 18.34
CA ALA A 9 -70.54 -32.93 19.32
C ALA A 9 -69.81 -33.79 20.37
N LEU A 10 -68.48 -33.59 20.46
CA LEU A 10 -67.84 -33.11 21.70
C LEU A 10 -66.43 -32.58 21.46
N THR A 11 -66.18 -31.50 22.21
CA THR A 11 -64.99 -30.69 22.41
C THR A 11 -63.82 -31.42 23.06
N THR A 12 -62.59 -31.07 22.69
CA THR A 12 -61.41 -31.16 23.56
C THR A 12 -60.65 -29.83 23.59
N VAL A 13 -60.37 -29.41 24.82
CA VAL A 13 -59.63 -28.23 25.25
C VAL A 13 -58.13 -28.44 25.01
N GLY A 14 -57.40 -27.40 24.60
CA GLY A 14 -55.95 -27.45 24.41
C GLY A 14 -55.30 -26.06 24.44
N VAL A 15 -55.08 -25.57 25.67
CA VAL A 15 -54.15 -24.55 26.17
C VAL A 15 -53.29 -23.78 25.15
N VAL A 16 -53.40 -22.45 25.25
CA VAL A 16 -52.48 -21.42 24.73
C VAL A 16 -51.09 -21.59 25.35
N LEU A 17 -50.08 -21.79 24.50
CA LEU A 17 -48.72 -21.40 24.79
C LEU A 17 -48.29 -20.42 23.70
N CYS A 18 -48.23 -19.14 24.06
CA CYS A 18 -47.64 -18.08 23.26
C CYS A 18 -46.14 -18.34 23.13
N THR A 19 -45.73 -19.11 22.12
CA THR A 19 -44.36 -19.05 21.63
C THR A 19 -44.23 -17.81 20.78
N ALA A 20 -43.52 -16.83 21.32
CA ALA A 20 -43.08 -15.66 20.57
C ALA A 20 -42.41 -16.15 19.28
N ALA A 21 -43.09 -15.93 18.15
CA ALA A 21 -42.48 -16.02 16.84
C ALA A 21 -41.37 -14.97 16.83
N LEU A 22 -40.13 -15.43 17.02
CA LEU A 22 -38.95 -14.65 16.69
C LEU A 22 -39.00 -14.39 15.19
N THR A 23 -39.57 -13.25 14.83
CA THR A 23 -39.39 -12.64 13.52
C THR A 23 -37.88 -12.53 13.28
N PRO A 24 -37.32 -13.15 12.24
CA PRO A 24 -35.96 -12.81 11.84
C PRO A 24 -35.99 -11.34 11.45
N SER A 25 -35.38 -10.49 12.29
CA SER A 25 -35.19 -9.09 12.00
C SER A 25 -34.40 -8.99 10.69
N VAL A 26 -35.06 -8.49 9.66
CA VAL A 26 -34.46 -8.16 8.38
C VAL A 26 -33.49 -7.00 8.64
N SER A 27 -32.23 -7.31 8.91
CA SER A 27 -31.12 -6.35 8.84
C SER A 27 -30.26 -6.66 7.62
N GLN A 28 -30.90 -6.72 6.45
CA GLN A 28 -30.28 -6.32 5.18
C GLN A 28 -30.47 -4.80 5.06
N ALA A 29 -29.68 -4.02 5.79
CA ALA A 29 -29.70 -2.57 5.69
C ALA A 29 -28.36 -1.98 6.14
N ALA A 30 -27.27 -2.43 5.51
CA ALA A 30 -25.98 -1.71 5.50
C ALA A 30 -25.22 -1.90 4.18
N GLY A 31 -25.83 -2.54 3.18
CA GLY A 31 -25.27 -2.63 1.84
C GLY A 31 -26.00 -1.66 0.93
N SER A 32 -25.42 -0.51 0.61
CA SER A 32 -25.84 0.26 -0.56
C SER A 32 -24.78 1.23 -1.08
N ALA A 33 -24.61 1.14 -2.41
CA ALA A 33 -24.15 2.14 -3.38
C ALA A 33 -22.65 2.26 -3.74
N ASP A 34 -21.75 1.42 -3.22
CA ASP A 34 -20.44 1.20 -3.83
C ASP A 34 -20.19 -0.30 -3.77
N GLY A 35 -20.00 -0.98 -4.91
CA GLY A 35 -19.76 -2.43 -4.95
C GLY A 35 -18.72 -2.83 -3.91
N GLU A 36 -19.14 -3.59 -2.89
CA GLU A 36 -18.39 -3.81 -1.64
C GLU A 36 -16.96 -4.27 -1.94
N LYS A 37 -16.00 -3.37 -1.70
CA LYS A 37 -14.60 -3.77 -1.57
C LYS A 37 -14.45 -4.29 -0.15
N GLY A 38 -14.43 -5.60 0.01
CA GLY A 38 -14.16 -6.24 1.31
C GLY A 38 -12.84 -5.79 1.92
N SER A 39 -12.69 -6.05 3.22
CA SER A 39 -11.42 -5.82 3.92
C SER A 39 -10.29 -6.65 3.32
N TYR A 40 -9.06 -6.25 3.60
CA TYR A 40 -7.87 -7.00 3.25
C TYR A 40 -7.94 -8.43 3.82
N ALA A 41 -8.39 -8.54 5.07
CA ALA A 41 -8.59 -9.81 5.74
C ALA A 41 -9.58 -10.71 4.98
N GLU A 42 -10.75 -10.20 4.62
CA GLU A 42 -11.77 -10.93 3.85
C GLU A 42 -11.26 -11.38 2.48
N LYS A 43 -10.59 -10.49 1.75
CA LYS A 43 -10.11 -10.78 0.38
C LYS A 43 -9.01 -11.83 0.33
N HIS A 44 -8.25 -11.98 1.42
CA HIS A 44 -7.12 -12.90 1.49
C HIS A 44 -7.34 -14.05 2.48
N GLY A 45 -8.54 -14.16 3.06
CA GLY A 45 -8.88 -15.22 4.01
C GLY A 45 -8.06 -15.19 5.30
N LEU A 46 -7.67 -13.99 5.77
CA LEU A 46 -6.82 -13.82 6.95
C LEU A 46 -7.66 -13.78 8.23
N THR A 47 -7.15 -14.43 9.27
CA THR A 47 -7.74 -14.40 10.61
C THR A 47 -7.35 -13.13 11.37
N VAL A 48 -8.00 -12.88 12.52
CA VAL A 48 -7.62 -11.75 13.40
C VAL A 48 -6.17 -11.87 13.88
N ASP A 49 -5.72 -13.10 14.16
CA ASP A 49 -4.35 -13.38 14.60
C ASP A 49 -3.33 -13.11 13.48
N ASP A 50 -3.66 -13.48 12.24
CA ASP A 50 -2.83 -13.17 11.07
C ASP A 50 -2.63 -11.67 10.91
N ILE A 51 -3.71 -10.89 11.03
CA ILE A 51 -3.66 -9.42 10.98
C ILE A 51 -2.82 -8.85 12.12
N GLY A 52 -2.95 -9.41 13.33
CA GLY A 52 -2.11 -9.05 14.48
C GLY A 52 -0.62 -9.25 14.20
N HIS A 53 -0.24 -10.39 13.63
CA HIS A 53 1.14 -10.67 13.25
C HIS A 53 1.65 -9.76 12.13
N ILE A 54 0.84 -9.50 11.10
CA ILE A 54 1.19 -8.58 10.01
C ILE A 54 1.47 -7.19 10.57
N ASN A 55 0.55 -6.65 11.38
CA ASN A 55 0.68 -5.29 11.93
C ASN A 55 1.92 -5.16 12.83
N ALA A 56 2.15 -6.13 13.72
CA ALA A 56 3.31 -6.14 14.61
C ALA A 56 4.64 -6.19 13.82
N LEU A 57 4.71 -7.01 12.78
CA LEU A 57 5.91 -7.10 11.95
C LEU A 57 6.14 -5.82 11.13
N ASN A 58 5.08 -5.24 10.60
CA ASN A 58 5.12 -3.98 9.84
C ASN A 58 5.61 -2.81 10.70
N GLU A 59 5.17 -2.72 11.95
CA GLU A 59 5.66 -1.73 12.93
C GLU A 59 7.14 -1.97 13.27
N LYS A 60 7.56 -3.24 13.42
CA LYS A 60 8.96 -3.60 13.67
C LYS A 60 9.87 -3.25 12.49
N ALA A 61 9.41 -3.45 11.25
CA ALA A 61 10.17 -3.15 10.04
C ALA A 61 10.55 -1.66 9.94
N LEU A 62 9.63 -0.76 10.34
CA LEU A 62 9.90 0.68 10.41
C LEU A 62 11.11 0.99 11.30
N ASN A 63 11.21 0.34 12.46
CA ASN A 63 12.31 0.55 13.41
C ASN A 63 13.67 0.01 12.90
N LEU A 64 13.65 -1.00 12.02
CA LEU A 64 14.86 -1.57 11.40
C LEU A 64 15.34 -0.72 10.21
N GLY A 65 14.41 -0.06 9.51
CA GLY A 65 14.70 0.74 8.31
C GLY A 65 15.21 2.16 8.55
N GLN A 66 15.31 2.64 9.79
CA GLN A 66 15.72 4.01 10.10
C GLN A 66 17.24 4.24 9.92
N PRO A 67 17.67 5.29 9.18
CA PRO A 67 19.07 5.65 9.04
C PRO A 67 19.71 6.03 10.38
N GLY A 68 20.86 5.43 10.72
CA GLY A 68 21.62 5.73 11.94
C GLY A 68 21.68 4.61 12.97
N ARG A 69 20.98 3.49 12.75
CA ARG A 69 21.26 2.22 13.43
C ARG A 69 22.24 1.41 12.59
N PRO A 70 23.34 0.88 13.15
CA PRO A 70 24.28 0.08 12.37
C PRO A 70 23.56 -1.15 11.81
N ALA A 71 23.69 -1.37 10.51
CA ALA A 71 23.28 -2.61 9.83
C ALA A 71 24.16 -3.82 10.23
N GLY A 72 24.76 -3.79 11.42
CA GLY A 72 25.89 -4.63 11.81
C GLY A 72 26.17 -4.58 13.31
N GLY A 73 25.14 -4.55 14.16
CA GLY A 73 25.29 -5.24 15.42
C GLY A 73 25.37 -6.72 15.08
N LEU A 74 26.56 -7.33 15.24
CA LEU A 74 26.80 -8.76 15.07
C LEU A 74 25.61 -9.56 15.63
N LEU A 75 24.74 -10.03 14.74
CA LEU A 75 23.85 -11.13 15.05
C LEU A 75 24.76 -12.35 15.21
N PRO A 76 24.54 -13.21 16.24
CA PRO A 76 25.46 -14.27 16.58
C PRO A 76 25.72 -15.13 15.33
N SER A 77 27.02 -15.36 15.11
CA SER A 77 27.57 -16.12 13.98
C SER A 77 26.78 -17.41 13.77
N ALA A 78 26.54 -17.74 12.51
CA ALA A 78 25.71 -18.84 12.01
C ALA A 78 26.23 -20.26 12.31
N THR A 79 26.85 -20.47 13.47
CA THR A 79 27.28 -21.78 13.98
C THR A 79 26.47 -22.29 15.17
N GLU A 80 25.54 -21.49 15.73
CA GLU A 80 24.60 -21.95 16.77
C GLU A 80 23.14 -22.17 16.29
N SER A 81 22.83 -21.93 15.01
CA SER A 81 21.46 -22.06 14.48
C SER A 81 21.19 -23.37 13.72
N LEU A 82 21.87 -24.45 14.07
CA LEU A 82 21.39 -25.79 13.74
C LEU A 82 20.42 -26.21 14.85
N ARG A 83 19.11 -25.99 14.61
CA ARG A 83 17.95 -26.28 15.47
C ARG A 83 17.54 -25.16 16.45
N ALA A 84 17.09 -24.04 15.90
CA ALA A 84 15.92 -23.38 16.47
C ALA A 84 14.75 -23.68 15.53
N SER A 85 13.81 -24.51 15.97
CA SER A 85 12.54 -24.72 15.28
C SER A 85 11.87 -23.35 15.12
N ALA A 86 11.83 -22.81 13.89
CA ALA A 86 10.99 -21.67 13.56
C ALA A 86 9.58 -21.98 14.08
N SER A 87 9.04 -21.12 14.93
CA SER A 87 7.69 -21.34 15.42
C SER A 87 6.74 -21.20 14.23
N ALA A 88 5.68 -22.02 14.20
CA ALA A 88 4.69 -21.96 13.12
C ALA A 88 4.05 -20.55 13.11
N GLY A 89 4.45 -19.71 12.15
CA GLY A 89 4.00 -18.32 12.04
C GLY A 89 5.10 -17.27 11.88
N ASP A 90 6.37 -17.62 12.12
CA ASP A 90 7.48 -16.67 11.97
C ASP A 90 7.74 -16.26 10.51
N ARG A 91 8.32 -15.07 10.32
CA ARG A 91 8.83 -14.61 9.02
C ARG A 91 10.04 -15.44 8.63
N VAL A 92 10.05 -15.95 7.40
CA VAL A 92 11.17 -16.71 6.83
C VAL A 92 11.77 -15.93 5.65
N THR A 93 13.09 -15.85 5.59
CA THR A 93 13.78 -15.35 4.38
C THR A 93 13.78 -16.47 3.32
N PRO A 94 13.23 -16.24 2.11
CA PRO A 94 13.26 -17.22 1.03
C PRO A 94 14.70 -17.64 0.69
N PRO A 95 14.96 -18.87 0.25
CA PRO A 95 16.30 -19.32 -0.14
C PRO A 95 16.83 -18.59 -1.37
N ALA A 96 18.13 -18.76 -1.64
CA ALA A 96 18.76 -18.15 -2.80
C ALA A 96 18.36 -18.91 -4.07
N GLU A 97 17.88 -18.19 -5.09
CA GLU A 97 17.55 -18.78 -6.40
C GLU A 97 18.75 -18.61 -7.34
N PRO A 98 19.22 -19.66 -8.04
CA PRO A 98 20.30 -19.55 -9.02
C PRO A 98 19.99 -18.52 -10.12
N LEU A 99 21.00 -17.79 -10.61
CA LEU A 99 20.82 -16.74 -11.62
C LEU A 99 20.40 -17.30 -12.99
N ASP A 100 20.72 -18.55 -13.28
CA ASP A 100 20.31 -19.28 -14.49
C ASP A 100 18.92 -19.94 -14.35
N SER A 101 18.34 -19.93 -13.15
CA SER A 101 16.99 -20.44 -12.91
C SER A 101 15.94 -19.47 -13.45
N MET A 102 15.25 -19.90 -14.51
CA MET A 102 14.15 -19.13 -15.09
C MET A 102 12.90 -19.23 -14.23
N PRO A 103 12.11 -18.15 -14.10
CA PRO A 103 10.82 -18.23 -13.42
C PRO A 103 9.82 -19.07 -14.23
N ASP A 104 8.97 -19.78 -13.50
CA ASP A 104 7.81 -20.49 -14.01
C ASP A 104 6.83 -19.49 -14.64
N ALA A 105 6.20 -19.89 -15.74
CA ALA A 105 5.22 -19.06 -16.44
C ALA A 105 3.99 -18.79 -15.56
N TYR A 106 3.56 -17.53 -15.53
CA TYR A 106 2.31 -17.12 -14.90
C TYR A 106 1.74 -15.93 -15.68
N ARG A 107 0.42 -15.73 -15.62
CA ARG A 107 -0.27 -14.69 -16.39
C ARG A 107 -1.25 -13.91 -15.53
N ALA A 108 -1.66 -12.74 -16.03
CA ALA A 108 -2.73 -11.99 -15.41
C ALA A 108 -4.07 -12.73 -15.54
N HIS A 109 -4.84 -12.72 -14.46
CA HIS A 109 -6.24 -13.09 -14.44
C HIS A 109 -7.04 -11.82 -14.15
N GLY A 110 -7.74 -11.31 -15.17
CA GLY A 110 -8.25 -9.94 -15.15
C GLY A 110 -7.10 -8.94 -15.07
N ASP A 111 -7.19 -7.99 -14.14
CA ASP A 111 -6.24 -6.88 -14.00
C ASP A 111 -5.03 -7.20 -13.10
N ARG A 112 -4.83 -8.46 -12.69
CA ARG A 112 -3.76 -8.85 -11.74
C ARG A 112 -3.12 -10.18 -12.09
N ALA A 113 -1.79 -10.22 -12.10
CA ALA A 113 -1.00 -11.46 -12.05
C ALA A 113 -0.49 -11.69 -10.63
N ALA A 114 -0.27 -12.95 -10.26
CA ALA A 114 0.24 -13.34 -8.96
C ALA A 114 1.24 -14.50 -9.10
N THR A 115 2.28 -14.51 -8.27
CA THR A 115 3.19 -15.65 -8.17
C THR A 115 3.81 -15.75 -6.78
N GLY A 116 4.28 -16.93 -6.38
CA GLY A 116 4.97 -17.13 -5.10
C GLY A 116 6.32 -16.41 -5.07
N ILE A 117 6.79 -16.02 -3.87
CA ILE A 117 8.00 -15.22 -3.70
C ILE A 117 9.25 -15.82 -4.39
N SER A 118 9.50 -17.12 -4.31
CA SER A 118 10.65 -17.77 -4.98
C SER A 118 10.61 -17.56 -6.49
N ASN A 119 9.43 -17.71 -7.10
CA ASN A 119 9.26 -17.50 -8.53
C ASN A 119 9.41 -16.01 -8.91
N TYR A 120 8.91 -15.11 -8.06
CA TYR A 120 9.14 -13.68 -8.24
C TYR A 120 10.62 -13.30 -8.14
N ILE A 121 11.39 -13.92 -7.22
CA ILE A 121 12.85 -13.70 -7.11
C ILE A 121 13.54 -14.07 -8.43
N ARG A 122 13.20 -15.22 -9.03
CA ARG A 122 13.73 -15.62 -10.34
C ARG A 122 13.40 -14.56 -11.40
N LYS A 123 12.13 -14.12 -11.50
CA LYS A 123 11.74 -13.03 -12.43
C LYS A 123 12.52 -11.75 -12.17
N TRP A 124 12.65 -11.34 -10.92
CA TRP A 124 13.36 -10.13 -10.53
C TRP A 124 14.84 -10.21 -10.92
N GLN A 125 15.47 -11.37 -10.72
CA GLN A 125 16.84 -11.65 -11.14
C GLN A 125 17.01 -11.53 -12.66
N GLN A 126 16.04 -11.99 -13.46
CA GLN A 126 16.11 -11.87 -14.91
C GLN A 126 15.78 -10.47 -15.44
N ALA A 127 14.82 -9.76 -14.84
CA ALA A 127 14.29 -8.54 -15.42
C ALA A 127 14.78 -7.25 -14.73
N TYR A 128 14.97 -7.27 -13.41
CA TYR A 128 15.06 -6.05 -12.60
C TYR A 128 16.40 -5.89 -11.86
N SER A 129 17.17 -6.98 -11.73
CA SER A 129 18.42 -7.01 -10.96
C SER A 129 19.59 -6.28 -11.58
N HIS A 130 19.48 -5.86 -12.84
CA HIS A 130 20.64 -5.38 -13.58
C HIS A 130 21.29 -4.16 -12.90
N ARG A 131 22.63 -4.23 -12.82
CA ARG A 131 23.55 -3.13 -12.48
C ARG A 131 24.52 -2.99 -13.64
N ASP A 132 24.61 -1.81 -14.23
CA ASP A 132 25.40 -1.58 -15.46
C ASP A 132 25.09 -2.60 -16.58
N GLY A 133 23.81 -2.96 -16.71
CA GLY A 133 23.36 -3.92 -17.73
C GLY A 133 23.73 -5.39 -17.47
N LYS A 134 24.28 -5.74 -16.30
CA LYS A 134 24.58 -7.13 -15.91
C LYS A 134 23.59 -7.63 -14.87
N PRO A 135 22.88 -8.75 -15.11
CA PRO A 135 21.97 -9.32 -14.12
C PRO A 135 22.75 -9.82 -12.90
N GLN A 136 22.13 -9.72 -11.73
CA GLN A 136 22.71 -10.13 -10.45
C GLN A 136 21.73 -11.01 -9.68
N GLN A 137 22.26 -11.91 -8.88
CA GLN A 137 21.45 -12.66 -7.93
C GLN A 137 20.92 -11.71 -6.85
N MET A 138 19.69 -11.93 -6.38
CA MET A 138 19.16 -11.19 -5.25
C MET A 138 19.96 -11.55 -4.00
N THR A 139 20.57 -10.56 -3.35
CA THR A 139 21.39 -10.80 -2.16
C THR A 139 20.55 -11.32 -1.01
N GLU A 140 21.18 -11.93 0.00
CA GLU A 140 20.48 -12.37 1.21
C GLU A 140 19.74 -11.22 1.90
N ALA A 141 20.39 -10.06 2.03
CA ALA A 141 19.75 -8.86 2.59
C ALA A 141 18.53 -8.41 1.77
N GLN A 142 18.59 -8.45 0.44
CA GLN A 142 17.44 -8.13 -0.41
C GLN A 142 16.32 -9.17 -0.27
N ARG A 143 16.64 -10.47 -0.20
CA ARG A 143 15.64 -11.53 0.05
C ARG A 143 14.98 -11.37 1.41
N GLU A 144 15.76 -10.98 2.43
CA GLU A 144 15.24 -10.67 3.75
C GLU A 144 14.27 -9.48 3.69
N GLN A 145 14.66 -8.36 3.08
CA GLN A 145 13.79 -7.19 2.89
C GLN A 145 12.51 -7.55 2.14
N LEU A 146 12.61 -8.31 1.04
CA LEU A 146 11.47 -8.74 0.24
C LEU A 146 10.45 -9.53 1.07
N SER A 147 10.93 -10.37 1.99
CA SER A 147 10.09 -11.26 2.79
C SER A 147 9.18 -10.54 3.80
N TYR A 148 9.29 -9.21 3.95
CA TYR A 148 8.39 -8.40 4.78
C TYR A 148 7.02 -8.13 4.14
N GLY A 149 6.74 -8.68 2.95
CA GLY A 149 5.41 -8.56 2.34
C GLY A 149 5.25 -7.27 1.55
N CYS A 150 4.12 -6.58 1.74
CA CYS A 150 3.72 -5.41 0.95
C CYS A 150 4.85 -4.36 0.80
N VAL A 151 5.58 -4.06 1.88
CA VAL A 151 6.69 -3.10 1.86
C VAL A 151 7.95 -3.64 1.17
N GLY A 152 8.15 -4.96 1.14
CA GLY A 152 9.41 -5.59 0.74
C GLY A 152 9.79 -5.34 -0.72
N VAL A 153 8.81 -5.32 -1.63
CA VAL A 153 9.05 -5.01 -3.05
C VAL A 153 9.59 -3.59 -3.21
N THR A 154 8.95 -2.62 -2.56
CA THR A 154 9.39 -1.22 -2.60
C THR A 154 10.75 -1.04 -1.93
N TRP A 155 10.99 -1.73 -0.81
CA TRP A 155 12.27 -1.68 -0.10
C TRP A 155 13.42 -2.18 -0.98
N VAL A 156 13.31 -3.36 -1.58
CA VAL A 156 14.37 -3.92 -2.44
C VAL A 156 14.60 -3.07 -3.69
N ASN A 157 13.53 -2.54 -4.30
CA ASN A 157 13.63 -1.82 -5.55
C ASN A 157 14.17 -0.39 -5.40
N SER A 158 13.91 0.24 -4.25
CA SER A 158 14.41 1.58 -3.94
C SER A 158 15.75 1.58 -3.20
N GLY A 159 16.06 0.52 -2.45
CA GLY A 159 17.27 0.38 -1.63
C GLY A 159 17.01 0.55 -0.13
N PRO A 160 16.63 1.75 0.36
CA PRO A 160 16.27 1.96 1.75
C PRO A 160 14.80 1.64 2.04
N TYR A 161 14.45 1.51 3.32
CA TYR A 161 13.05 1.42 3.72
C TYR A 161 12.31 2.72 3.34
N PRO A 162 11.06 2.64 2.83
CA PRO A 162 10.32 3.80 2.37
C PRO A 162 10.07 4.82 3.50
N THR A 163 10.52 6.07 3.29
CA THR A 163 10.36 7.17 4.28
C THR A 163 9.09 7.99 4.05
N ASN A 164 8.51 7.92 2.85
CA ASN A 164 7.28 8.62 2.45
C ASN A 164 7.32 10.16 2.55
N LYS A 165 8.51 10.75 2.64
CA LYS A 165 8.67 12.20 2.91
C LYS A 165 8.13 13.11 1.82
N LEU A 166 8.31 12.73 0.55
CA LEU A 166 7.86 13.51 -0.61
C LEU A 166 6.64 12.81 -1.23
N ALA A 167 5.47 13.06 -0.66
CA ALA A 167 4.22 12.42 -1.03
C ALA A 167 3.25 13.40 -1.68
N PHE A 168 2.49 12.91 -2.66
CA PHE A 168 1.45 13.65 -3.35
C PHE A 168 0.10 12.93 -3.29
N ALA A 169 -0.97 13.71 -3.27
CA ALA A 169 -2.34 13.24 -3.46
C ALA A 169 -3.17 14.34 -4.14
N SER A 170 -4.40 14.01 -4.53
CA SER A 170 -5.39 14.97 -5.02
C SER A 170 -6.67 14.80 -4.22
N PHE A 171 -7.24 15.92 -3.78
CA PHE A 171 -8.47 15.97 -3.00
C PHE A 171 -9.36 17.08 -3.54
N ASP A 172 -10.62 16.77 -3.84
CA ASP A 172 -11.59 17.73 -4.32
C ASP A 172 -12.33 18.38 -3.14
N GLU A 173 -11.83 19.54 -2.72
CA GLU A 173 -12.36 20.30 -1.58
C GLU A 173 -13.78 20.81 -1.81
N ASN A 174 -14.14 21.12 -3.07
CA ASN A 174 -15.49 21.58 -3.39
C ASN A 174 -16.46 20.40 -3.31
N LYS A 175 -16.11 19.26 -3.95
CA LYS A 175 -16.89 18.03 -3.84
C LYS A 175 -17.10 17.63 -2.39
N TYR A 176 -16.06 17.71 -1.56
CA TYR A 176 -16.14 17.38 -0.14
C TYR A 176 -17.16 18.26 0.59
N LYS A 177 -17.02 19.60 0.48
CA LYS A 177 -17.90 20.57 1.14
C LYS A 177 -19.33 20.46 0.63
N ASP A 178 -19.51 20.48 -0.68
CA ASP A 178 -20.83 20.41 -1.33
C ASP A 178 -21.55 19.13 -0.91
N THR A 179 -20.85 17.98 -0.87
CA THR A 179 -21.47 16.72 -0.46
C THR A 179 -21.83 16.71 1.03
N LEU A 180 -21.01 17.29 1.90
CA LEU A 180 -21.33 17.41 3.33
C LEU A 180 -22.54 18.31 3.62
N GLU A 181 -22.74 19.35 2.81
CA GLU A 181 -23.85 20.30 2.95
C GLU A 181 -25.15 19.80 2.31
N THR A 182 -25.04 19.12 1.16
CA THR A 182 -26.21 18.72 0.36
C THR A 182 -26.70 17.31 0.64
N THR A 183 -25.88 16.46 1.27
CA THR A 183 -26.25 15.09 1.60
C THR A 183 -26.18 14.81 3.11
N GLY A 184 -26.91 13.79 3.55
CA GLY A 184 -26.90 13.34 4.94
C GLY A 184 -26.32 11.93 5.10
N PRO A 185 -26.10 11.47 6.34
CA PRO A 185 -25.74 10.08 6.62
C PRO A 185 -26.75 9.10 6.02
N ARG A 186 -26.25 7.96 5.53
CA ARG A 186 -27.07 6.83 5.09
C ARG A 186 -27.82 6.22 6.29
N PRO A 187 -28.92 5.48 6.08
CA PRO A 187 -29.57 4.75 7.18
C PRO A 187 -28.58 3.86 7.94
N GLY A 188 -28.48 4.07 9.26
CA GLY A 188 -27.54 3.33 10.13
C GLY A 188 -26.11 3.87 10.17
N GLU A 189 -25.78 4.89 9.37
CA GLU A 189 -24.45 5.51 9.34
C GLU A 189 -24.34 6.60 10.42
N THR A 190 -23.26 6.57 11.19
CA THR A 190 -22.98 7.65 12.16
C THR A 190 -22.50 8.91 11.45
N ARG A 191 -22.55 10.07 12.12
CA ARG A 191 -22.01 11.31 11.54
C ARG A 191 -20.52 11.20 11.20
N ALA A 192 -19.73 10.56 12.07
CA ALA A 192 -18.30 10.37 11.85
C ALA A 192 -18.02 9.42 10.67
N GLU A 193 -18.82 8.35 10.53
CA GLU A 193 -18.75 7.45 9.37
C GLU A 193 -19.10 8.14 8.06
N PHE A 194 -20.16 8.96 8.08
CA PHE A 194 -20.53 9.81 6.95
C PHE A 194 -19.36 10.74 6.54
N GLU A 195 -18.83 11.53 7.48
CA GLU A 195 -17.74 12.48 7.18
C GLU A 195 -16.45 11.79 6.70
N GLY A 196 -16.07 10.69 7.34
CA GLY A 196 -14.91 9.88 6.93
C GLY A 196 -15.09 9.29 5.53
N ARG A 197 -16.28 8.78 5.20
CA ARG A 197 -16.61 8.25 3.87
C ARG A 197 -16.57 9.35 2.80
N ILE A 198 -17.18 10.51 3.06
CA ILE A 198 -17.17 11.63 2.10
C ILE A 198 -15.74 12.13 1.86
N ALA A 199 -14.91 12.21 2.90
CA ALA A 199 -13.49 12.53 2.75
C ALA A 199 -12.78 11.49 1.86
N LYS A 200 -12.92 10.19 2.15
CA LYS A 200 -12.35 9.11 1.33
C LYS A 200 -12.77 9.22 -0.15
N GLN A 201 -14.06 9.45 -0.41
CA GLN A 201 -14.62 9.57 -1.76
C GLN A 201 -14.21 10.87 -2.49
N SER A 202 -13.66 11.85 -1.77
CA SER A 202 -13.20 13.13 -2.33
C SER A 202 -11.72 13.08 -2.76
N PHE A 203 -10.99 12.03 -2.40
CA PHE A 203 -9.69 11.74 -3.00
C PHE A 203 -9.83 11.23 -4.44
N ASP A 204 -8.92 11.66 -5.30
CA ASP A 204 -8.77 11.17 -6.67
C ASP A 204 -7.36 10.62 -6.86
N GLU A 205 -7.24 9.29 -6.76
CA GLU A 205 -5.96 8.60 -6.85
C GLU A 205 -5.30 8.75 -8.23
N ALA A 206 -6.08 8.83 -9.31
CA ALA A 206 -5.54 9.02 -10.66
C ALA A 206 -4.91 10.41 -10.81
N LYS A 207 -5.58 11.47 -10.31
CA LYS A 207 -5.01 12.82 -10.27
C LYS A 207 -3.78 12.90 -9.37
N GLY A 208 -3.82 12.26 -8.19
CA GLY A 208 -2.66 12.19 -7.28
C GLY A 208 -1.46 11.50 -7.93
N PHE A 209 -1.67 10.38 -8.61
CA PHE A 209 -0.63 9.69 -9.35
C PHE A 209 -0.06 10.54 -10.48
N ASN A 210 -0.92 11.15 -11.30
CA ASN A 210 -0.48 12.01 -12.40
C ASN A 210 0.32 13.22 -11.88
N ARG A 211 -0.09 13.81 -10.75
CA ARG A 211 0.70 14.88 -10.10
C ARG A 211 2.11 14.40 -9.75
N ALA A 212 2.26 13.22 -9.14
CA ALA A 212 3.57 12.66 -8.84
C ALA A 212 4.39 12.38 -10.11
N ARG A 213 3.77 11.91 -11.20
CA ARG A 213 4.44 11.70 -12.50
C ARG A 213 4.94 13.00 -13.12
N ASP A 214 4.13 14.04 -13.10
CA ASP A 214 4.50 15.36 -13.64
C ASP A 214 5.70 15.93 -12.88
N VAL A 215 5.65 15.86 -11.55
CA VAL A 215 6.75 16.29 -10.69
C VAL A 215 8.02 15.46 -10.91
N ALA A 216 7.91 14.14 -10.98
CA ALA A 216 9.05 13.26 -11.23
C ALA A 216 9.67 13.52 -12.63
N SER A 217 8.84 13.84 -13.63
CA SER A 217 9.31 14.24 -14.96
C SER A 217 10.12 15.54 -14.92
N VAL A 218 9.63 16.56 -14.22
CA VAL A 218 10.36 17.83 -14.02
C VAL A 218 11.68 17.60 -13.26
N MET A 219 11.67 16.76 -12.21
CA MET A 219 12.88 16.39 -11.47
C MET A 219 13.90 15.66 -12.36
N ASN A 220 13.45 14.70 -13.17
CA ASN A 220 14.29 13.96 -14.12
C ASN A 220 14.90 14.87 -15.19
N LYS A 221 14.14 15.84 -15.70
CA LYS A 221 14.65 16.86 -16.63
C LYS A 221 15.71 17.75 -15.97
N ALA A 222 15.48 18.16 -14.73
CA ALA A 222 16.40 19.04 -14.00
C ALA A 222 17.76 18.37 -13.70
N LEU A 223 17.78 17.04 -13.52
CA LEU A 223 19.00 16.29 -13.23
C LEU A 223 19.79 15.85 -14.47
N GLU A 224 19.21 15.89 -15.68
CA GLU A 224 19.76 15.23 -16.88
C GLU A 224 21.20 15.63 -17.20
N ASN A 225 21.51 16.93 -17.08
CA ASN A 225 22.84 17.50 -17.32
C ASN A 225 23.42 18.22 -16.09
N ALA A 226 22.94 17.89 -14.89
CA ALA A 226 23.40 18.49 -13.65
C ALA A 226 24.41 17.59 -12.95
N HIS A 227 25.67 18.06 -12.85
CA HIS A 227 26.78 17.32 -12.24
C HIS A 227 27.06 17.68 -10.77
N ASN A 228 26.20 18.49 -10.16
CA ASN A 228 26.19 18.78 -8.73
C ASN A 228 24.80 19.24 -8.29
N GLU A 229 24.51 19.17 -6.99
CA GLU A 229 23.20 19.53 -6.43
C GLU A 229 22.81 20.99 -6.72
N GLY A 230 23.75 21.93 -6.71
CA GLY A 230 23.47 23.34 -6.99
C GLY A 230 22.93 23.58 -8.41
N ALA A 231 23.51 22.92 -9.40
CA ALA A 231 23.03 22.95 -10.79
C ALA A 231 21.64 22.30 -10.90
N TYR A 232 21.42 21.15 -10.25
CA TYR A 232 20.12 20.47 -10.23
C TYR A 232 19.03 21.37 -9.63
N LEU A 233 19.26 21.96 -8.46
CA LEU A 233 18.28 22.84 -7.80
C LEU A 233 17.98 24.08 -8.62
N SER A 234 18.98 24.65 -9.30
CA SER A 234 18.80 25.79 -10.19
C SER A 234 17.94 25.44 -11.40
N ASN A 235 18.21 24.30 -12.04
CA ASN A 235 17.42 23.80 -13.17
C ASN A 235 15.97 23.48 -12.74
N LEU A 236 15.80 22.80 -11.61
CA LEU A 236 14.49 22.44 -11.07
C LEU A 236 13.66 23.69 -10.80
N LYS A 237 14.24 24.70 -10.14
CA LYS A 237 13.54 25.96 -9.85
C LYS A 237 13.17 26.70 -11.14
N ALA A 238 14.06 26.75 -12.13
CA ALA A 238 13.79 27.39 -13.41
C ALA A 238 12.61 26.73 -14.16
N GLU A 239 12.56 25.39 -14.19
CA GLU A 239 11.45 24.66 -14.82
C GLU A 239 10.12 24.90 -14.11
N LEU A 240 10.09 24.84 -12.77
CA LEU A 240 8.87 25.10 -11.99
C LEU A 240 8.39 26.54 -12.12
N THR A 241 9.30 27.52 -12.12
CA THR A 241 8.94 28.93 -12.33
C THR A 241 8.38 29.15 -13.73
N LYS A 242 8.96 28.50 -14.76
CA LYS A 242 8.48 28.58 -16.14
C LYS A 242 7.05 28.04 -16.29
N SER A 243 6.69 26.99 -15.56
CA SER A 243 5.33 26.43 -15.56
C SER A 243 4.39 27.07 -14.56
N ASN A 244 4.84 28.10 -13.81
CA ASN A 244 4.10 28.71 -12.71
C ASN A 244 3.61 27.68 -11.66
N ASP A 245 4.42 26.66 -11.39
CA ASP A 245 4.10 25.63 -10.40
C ASP A 245 4.34 26.15 -8.98
N ALA A 246 3.40 25.93 -8.08
CA ALA A 246 3.48 26.37 -6.68
C ALA A 246 4.68 25.76 -5.95
N LEU A 247 5.16 24.58 -6.38
CA LEU A 247 6.36 23.95 -5.82
C LEU A 247 7.63 24.82 -5.95
N SER A 248 7.66 25.79 -6.86
CA SER A 248 8.77 26.76 -6.99
C SER A 248 9.00 27.62 -5.73
N LYS A 249 7.99 27.68 -4.85
CA LYS A 249 7.98 28.48 -3.62
C LYS A 249 8.26 27.65 -2.36
N GLU A 250 8.42 26.33 -2.49
CA GLU A 250 8.74 25.47 -1.35
C GLU A 250 10.03 25.91 -0.67
N ASP A 251 10.09 25.72 0.66
CA ASP A 251 11.30 26.03 1.42
C ASP A 251 12.49 25.20 0.92
N SER A 252 13.68 25.79 0.91
CA SER A 252 14.91 25.13 0.44
C SER A 252 15.26 23.85 1.21
N ARG A 253 14.75 23.68 2.45
CA ARG A 253 14.91 22.50 3.31
C ARG A 253 13.68 21.59 3.32
N SER A 254 12.61 21.94 2.59
CA SER A 254 11.42 21.10 2.42
C SER A 254 11.75 19.69 1.95
N ASN A 255 10.85 18.74 2.20
CA ASN A 255 10.98 17.38 1.68
C ASN A 255 11.07 17.35 0.14
N PHE A 256 10.50 18.35 -0.55
CA PHE A 256 10.58 18.49 -2.00
C PHE A 256 12.01 18.80 -2.48
N TYR A 257 12.59 19.92 -2.06
CA TYR A 257 13.93 20.32 -2.51
C TYR A 257 15.06 19.48 -1.89
N SER A 258 14.83 18.85 -0.74
CA SER A 258 15.82 17.99 -0.09
C SER A 258 15.76 16.52 -0.51
N ALA A 259 14.78 16.10 -1.33
CA ALA A 259 14.55 14.69 -1.66
C ALA A 259 15.82 14.00 -2.20
N LEU A 260 16.48 14.59 -3.20
CA LEU A 260 17.68 14.01 -3.82
C LEU A 260 18.84 13.85 -2.83
N ARG A 261 19.22 14.93 -2.12
CA ARG A 261 20.33 14.87 -1.14
C ARG A 261 20.04 13.98 0.06
N ASN A 262 18.76 13.73 0.36
CA ASN A 262 18.33 12.84 1.42
C ASN A 262 18.30 11.37 0.98
N THR A 263 18.34 11.07 -0.33
CA THR A 263 18.47 9.70 -0.84
C THR A 263 19.86 9.14 -0.51
N PRO A 264 19.99 8.01 0.22
CA PRO A 264 21.29 7.45 0.57
C PRO A 264 22.15 7.09 -0.66
N ALA A 265 21.55 6.47 -1.67
CA ALA A 265 22.24 6.07 -2.89
C ALA A 265 22.79 7.25 -3.71
N PHE A 266 22.30 8.48 -3.51
CA PHE A 266 22.88 9.67 -4.14
C PHE A 266 24.31 9.96 -3.61
N LYS A 267 24.56 9.69 -2.33
CA LYS A 267 25.83 9.94 -1.66
C LYS A 267 26.82 8.78 -1.77
N ASP A 268 26.33 7.60 -2.15
CA ASP A 268 27.14 6.40 -2.34
C ASP A 268 28.06 6.55 -3.56
N ARG A 269 29.33 6.20 -3.39
CA ARG A 269 30.35 6.18 -4.46
C ARG A 269 29.96 5.26 -5.62
N ASN A 270 29.25 4.17 -5.33
CA ASN A 270 28.80 3.20 -6.32
C ASN A 270 27.38 3.49 -6.85
N GLY A 271 26.75 4.58 -6.41
CA GLY A 271 25.46 5.04 -6.90
C GLY A 271 25.59 6.40 -7.57
N GLY A 272 25.01 7.42 -6.96
CA GLY A 272 25.02 8.79 -7.48
C GLY A 272 26.37 9.50 -7.34
N ASN A 273 27.19 9.16 -6.34
CA ASN A 273 28.45 9.83 -6.05
C ASN A 273 28.36 11.38 -6.07
N TYR A 274 27.30 11.92 -5.44
CA TYR A 274 26.96 13.35 -5.41
C TYR A 274 26.68 13.99 -6.79
N ASP A 275 26.49 13.19 -7.83
CA ASP A 275 26.22 13.61 -9.21
C ASP A 275 24.74 13.35 -9.57
N PRO A 276 23.88 14.39 -9.64
CA PRO A 276 22.47 14.23 -9.95
C PRO A 276 22.21 13.54 -11.29
N SER A 277 23.08 13.71 -12.29
CA SER A 277 22.89 13.12 -13.62
C SER A 277 22.96 11.59 -13.62
N LYS A 278 23.44 10.99 -12.52
CA LYS A 278 23.47 9.53 -12.30
C LYS A 278 22.22 9.00 -11.60
N MET A 279 21.28 9.85 -11.21
CA MET A 279 20.07 9.46 -10.49
C MET A 279 18.85 9.53 -11.40
N LYS A 280 17.79 8.81 -11.05
CA LYS A 280 16.46 8.94 -11.66
C LYS A 280 15.40 8.99 -10.57
N ALA A 281 14.40 9.83 -10.77
CA ALA A 281 13.20 9.87 -9.94
C ALA A 281 12.32 8.64 -10.25
N VAL A 282 11.77 8.04 -9.20
CA VAL A 282 10.89 6.87 -9.25
C VAL A 282 9.72 7.06 -8.29
N ILE A 283 8.60 6.39 -8.58
CA ILE A 283 7.36 6.50 -7.82
C ILE A 283 6.97 5.16 -7.22
N TYR A 284 6.48 5.21 -6.00
CA TYR A 284 5.71 4.15 -5.36
C TYR A 284 4.50 4.75 -4.66
N SER A 285 3.55 3.90 -4.23
CA SER A 285 2.34 4.34 -3.53
C SER A 285 2.23 3.67 -2.18
N LYS A 286 1.60 4.38 -1.23
CA LYS A 286 1.17 3.82 0.05
C LYS A 286 -0.33 4.02 0.23
N HIS A 287 -1.04 2.94 0.52
CA HIS A 287 -2.40 2.96 1.05
C HIS A 287 -2.36 2.78 2.56
N PHE A 288 -3.09 3.62 3.30
CA PHE A 288 -3.01 3.68 4.76
C PHE A 288 -4.28 4.30 5.37
N TRP A 289 -4.33 4.29 6.70
CA TRP A 289 -5.45 4.80 7.49
C TRP A 289 -5.22 6.23 7.96
N SER A 290 -6.25 7.08 7.96
CA SER A 290 -6.16 8.49 8.40
C SER A 290 -6.21 8.67 9.91
N GLY A 291 -6.98 7.84 10.62
CA GLY A 291 -7.28 8.00 12.05
C GLY A 291 -6.21 7.38 12.98
N GLN A 292 -4.95 7.83 12.88
CA GLN A 292 -3.81 7.19 13.56
C GLN A 292 -3.39 7.83 14.89
N ASP A 293 -3.87 9.04 15.24
CA ASP A 293 -3.50 9.63 16.52
C ASP A 293 -4.12 8.82 17.67
N PRO A 294 -3.33 8.25 18.61
CA PRO A 294 -3.88 7.51 19.74
C PRO A 294 -4.72 8.37 20.68
N ARG A 295 -4.61 9.70 20.60
CA ARG A 295 -5.41 10.67 21.36
C ARG A 295 -6.72 11.04 20.65
N ASN A 296 -6.90 10.62 19.40
CA ASN A 296 -8.16 10.88 18.68
C ASN A 296 -9.33 10.14 19.36
N PRO A 297 -10.55 10.70 19.28
CA PRO A 297 -11.76 9.98 19.63
C PRO A 297 -11.87 8.64 18.90
N SER A 298 -12.50 7.66 19.56
CA SER A 298 -12.71 6.31 19.02
C SER A 298 -13.30 6.32 17.60
N ASP A 299 -14.22 7.24 17.34
CA ASP A 299 -14.89 7.38 16.04
C ASP A 299 -13.89 7.69 14.91
N LYS A 300 -12.97 8.62 15.09
CA LYS A 300 -11.93 8.92 14.08
C LYS A 300 -11.04 7.71 13.82
N ARG A 301 -10.73 6.92 14.85
CA ARG A 301 -9.92 5.71 14.67
C ARG A 301 -10.65 4.59 13.93
N LYS A 302 -11.99 4.53 14.03
CA LYS A 302 -12.84 3.51 13.39
C LYS A 302 -13.32 3.89 12.01
N TYR A 303 -13.61 5.17 11.81
CA TYR A 303 -14.33 5.69 10.63
C TYR A 303 -13.52 6.68 9.79
N GLY A 304 -12.38 7.13 10.29
CA GLY A 304 -11.43 7.98 9.58
C GLY A 304 -11.43 9.40 10.16
N ASP A 305 -10.29 10.08 10.04
CA ASP A 305 -10.15 11.50 10.35
C ASP A 305 -10.21 12.31 9.05
N PRO A 306 -11.33 12.99 8.74
CA PRO A 306 -11.53 13.64 7.45
C PRO A 306 -10.48 14.73 7.13
N ASP A 307 -9.83 15.29 8.15
CA ASP A 307 -8.86 16.38 7.98
C ASP A 307 -7.42 15.89 7.92
N ALA A 308 -7.17 14.64 8.32
CA ALA A 308 -5.83 14.08 8.32
C ALA A 308 -5.36 13.75 6.89
N PHE A 309 -4.09 14.09 6.61
CA PHE A 309 -3.39 13.78 5.36
C PHE A 309 -4.05 14.34 4.09
N ARG A 310 -4.75 15.48 4.19
CA ARG A 310 -5.17 16.21 2.99
C ARG A 310 -3.95 16.81 2.28
N PRO A 311 -3.93 16.80 0.94
CA PRO A 311 -2.88 17.48 0.20
C PRO A 311 -3.03 19.00 0.33
N ASP A 312 -1.92 19.72 0.33
CA ASP A 312 -1.91 21.15 0.07
C ASP A 312 -2.54 21.44 -1.30
N GLN A 313 -3.52 22.34 -1.35
CA GLN A 313 -4.32 22.59 -2.56
C GLN A 313 -3.50 23.13 -3.73
N SER A 314 -2.39 23.81 -3.45
CA SER A 314 -1.58 24.47 -4.48
C SER A 314 -0.49 23.55 -5.05
N THR A 315 0.08 22.69 -4.22
CA THR A 315 1.23 21.85 -4.58
C THR A 315 0.86 20.38 -4.76
N GLY A 316 -0.21 19.92 -4.12
CA GLY A 316 -0.58 18.52 -3.99
C GLY A 316 0.22 17.76 -2.93
N LEU A 317 1.12 18.42 -2.18
CA LEU A 317 1.98 17.79 -1.18
C LEU A 317 1.17 17.31 0.03
N VAL A 318 1.45 16.10 0.50
CA VAL A 318 0.87 15.53 1.73
C VAL A 318 1.94 15.45 2.81
N ASP A 319 1.64 16.00 4.00
CA ASP A 319 2.51 15.82 5.17
C ASP A 319 2.33 14.43 5.78
N MET A 320 3.31 13.56 5.51
CA MET A 320 3.36 12.18 6.03
C MET A 320 4.00 12.07 7.41
N SER A 321 4.39 13.18 8.06
CA SER A 321 5.07 13.14 9.37
C SER A 321 4.24 12.54 10.50
N LYS A 322 2.90 12.57 10.36
CA LYS A 322 1.95 12.03 11.34
C LYS A 322 1.51 10.59 11.06
N ASP A 323 2.00 10.00 9.97
CA ASP A 323 1.76 8.59 9.67
C ASP A 323 2.63 7.71 10.56
N ARG A 324 1.97 6.86 11.36
CA ARG A 324 2.56 6.02 12.41
C ARG A 324 2.43 4.53 12.09
N ASN A 325 2.02 4.16 10.88
CA ASN A 325 1.70 2.78 10.51
C ASN A 325 0.65 2.14 11.43
N THR A 326 -0.31 2.91 11.93
CA THR A 326 -1.39 2.41 12.78
C THR A 326 -2.57 1.96 11.91
N SER A 327 -3.09 0.75 12.16
CA SER A 327 -4.26 0.23 11.46
C SER A 327 -5.57 0.89 11.88
N ARG A 328 -6.57 0.74 11.01
CA ARG A 328 -7.97 1.07 11.32
C ARG A 328 -8.44 0.29 12.55
N SER A 329 -9.14 0.97 13.47
CA SER A 329 -9.76 0.29 14.61
C SER A 329 -11.04 -0.45 14.19
N PRO A 330 -11.34 -1.62 14.77
CA PRO A 330 -12.57 -2.34 14.49
C PRO A 330 -13.81 -1.54 14.91
N ALA A 331 -14.82 -1.47 14.05
CA ALA A 331 -16.11 -0.91 14.37
C ALA A 331 -17.01 -1.95 15.06
N LYS A 332 -16.88 -3.22 14.66
CA LYS A 332 -17.62 -4.37 15.19
C LYS A 332 -16.67 -5.47 15.71
N PRO A 333 -17.11 -6.29 16.68
CA PRO A 333 -16.35 -7.46 17.10
C PRO A 333 -16.04 -8.39 15.92
N GLY A 334 -14.81 -8.89 15.86
CA GLY A 334 -14.33 -9.79 14.80
C GLY A 334 -13.75 -9.09 13.57
N GLU A 335 -13.94 -7.78 13.41
CA GLU A 335 -13.24 -7.01 12.39
C GLU A 335 -11.76 -6.84 12.78
N SER A 336 -10.88 -6.91 11.78
CA SER A 336 -9.46 -6.61 11.93
C SER A 336 -8.91 -6.11 10.61
N TYR A 337 -8.01 -5.14 10.66
CA TYR A 337 -7.51 -4.44 9.49
C TYR A 337 -5.98 -4.39 9.47
N VAL A 338 -5.39 -4.56 8.29
CA VAL A 338 -3.95 -4.34 8.10
C VAL A 338 -3.63 -2.85 8.16
N ASN A 339 -2.40 -2.50 8.55
CA ASN A 339 -2.01 -1.11 8.74
C ASN A 339 -1.65 -0.35 7.45
N PHE A 340 -1.10 -1.03 6.44
CA PHE A 340 -0.79 -0.40 5.15
C PHE A 340 -0.61 -1.41 4.02
N ASP A 341 -0.63 -0.89 2.79
CA ASP A 341 -0.17 -1.58 1.58
C ASP A 341 0.78 -0.67 0.78
N TYR A 342 1.76 -1.25 0.08
CA TYR A 342 2.74 -0.54 -0.74
C TYR A 342 2.80 -1.10 -2.15
N GLY A 343 2.67 -0.22 -3.14
CA GLY A 343 2.72 -0.54 -4.56
C GLY A 343 3.92 0.10 -5.25
N TRP A 344 4.82 -0.71 -5.79
CA TRP A 344 5.95 -0.23 -6.58
C TRP A 344 5.54 0.01 -8.04
N PHE A 345 5.70 1.25 -8.52
CA PHE A 345 5.52 1.60 -9.93
C PHE A 345 6.86 1.75 -10.67
N GLY A 346 7.85 2.41 -10.05
CA GLY A 346 9.13 2.71 -10.68
C GLY A 346 9.06 3.97 -11.56
N ASP A 347 9.37 3.83 -12.85
CA ASP A 347 9.40 4.93 -13.82
C ASP A 347 8.91 4.46 -15.22
N GLN A 348 7.75 3.79 -15.23
CA GLN A 348 7.17 3.29 -16.47
C GLN A 348 6.76 4.44 -17.39
N LYS A 349 6.97 4.28 -18.70
CA LYS A 349 6.66 5.29 -19.72
C LYS A 349 5.28 5.14 -20.35
N GLU A 350 4.50 4.15 -19.91
CA GLU A 350 3.10 3.98 -20.29
C GLU A 350 2.29 5.26 -19.94
N ALA A 351 1.67 5.88 -20.94
CA ALA A 351 0.99 7.17 -20.77
C ALA A 351 -0.33 7.02 -20.04
N ASN A 352 -1.10 5.96 -20.33
CA ASN A 352 -2.38 5.74 -19.68
C ASN A 352 -2.15 5.14 -18.28
N PRO A 353 -2.53 5.85 -17.18
CA PRO A 353 -2.32 5.35 -15.83
C PRO A 353 -2.96 3.97 -15.62
N ASP A 354 -4.12 3.70 -16.22
CA ASP A 354 -4.83 2.42 -16.09
C ASP A 354 -4.02 1.23 -16.61
N ASN A 355 -3.13 1.45 -17.57
CA ASN A 355 -2.29 0.41 -18.17
C ASN A 355 -1.00 0.15 -17.39
N THR A 356 -0.63 1.04 -16.47
CA THR A 356 0.58 0.91 -15.63
C THR A 356 0.47 -0.26 -14.65
N ILE A 357 1.61 -0.85 -14.30
CA ILE A 357 1.69 -1.99 -13.39
C ILE A 357 2.20 -1.56 -12.02
N TRP A 358 1.57 -2.06 -10.96
CA TRP A 358 1.90 -1.81 -9.57
C TRP A 358 2.22 -3.15 -8.92
N THR A 359 3.48 -3.32 -8.51
CA THR A 359 3.95 -4.56 -7.88
C THR A 359 3.88 -4.43 -6.36
N HIS A 360 3.16 -5.35 -5.71
CA HIS A 360 2.94 -5.38 -4.26
C HIS A 360 2.81 -6.83 -3.79
N ALA A 361 2.53 -7.08 -2.52
CA ALA A 361 2.45 -8.44 -2.00
C ALA A 361 1.40 -8.60 -0.90
N ASN A 362 0.86 -9.81 -0.76
CA ASN A 362 -0.20 -10.10 0.21
C ASN A 362 0.21 -9.84 1.67
N HIS A 363 1.28 -10.48 2.14
CA HIS A 363 1.76 -10.41 3.52
C HIS A 363 3.20 -10.90 3.56
N TYR A 364 3.81 -10.89 4.74
CA TYR A 364 5.16 -11.40 4.92
C TYR A 364 5.27 -12.90 4.62
N HIS A 365 6.46 -13.39 4.30
CA HIS A 365 6.65 -14.79 3.93
C HIS A 365 6.63 -15.70 5.16
N SER A 366 5.59 -16.51 5.32
CA SER A 366 5.45 -17.50 6.40
C SER A 366 5.05 -18.88 5.86
N PRO A 367 5.92 -19.56 5.11
CA PRO A 367 5.56 -20.77 4.37
C PRO A 367 5.10 -21.94 5.26
N GLY A 368 5.52 -21.98 6.53
CA GLY A 368 5.07 -22.96 7.53
C GLY A 368 4.02 -22.44 8.51
N GLY A 369 3.57 -21.18 8.36
CA GLY A 369 2.55 -20.56 9.21
C GLY A 369 1.16 -20.61 8.57
N ALA A 370 0.13 -20.15 9.31
CA ALA A 370 -1.27 -20.16 8.88
C ALA A 370 -1.53 -19.32 7.62
N MET A 371 -0.85 -18.17 7.48
CA MET A 371 -0.93 -17.33 6.27
C MET A 371 -0.27 -17.97 5.04
N GLY A 372 0.63 -18.93 5.23
CA GLY A 372 1.38 -19.55 4.15
C GLY A 372 2.41 -18.63 3.48
N PRO A 373 2.90 -19.03 2.29
CA PRO A 373 3.95 -18.30 1.60
C PRO A 373 3.44 -16.97 1.02
N MET A 374 4.26 -15.93 1.14
CA MET A 374 4.06 -14.65 0.44
C MET A 374 3.86 -14.85 -1.07
N GLN A 375 2.84 -14.18 -1.59
CA GLN A 375 2.56 -14.00 -3.01
C GLN A 375 2.82 -12.55 -3.41
N VAL A 376 3.53 -12.38 -4.53
CA VAL A 376 3.76 -11.07 -5.15
C VAL A 376 2.73 -10.88 -6.25
N TYR A 377 2.05 -9.74 -6.22
CA TYR A 377 1.07 -9.31 -7.19
C TYR A 377 1.64 -8.26 -8.13
N GLU A 378 1.19 -8.32 -9.38
CA GLU A 378 1.44 -7.28 -10.38
C GLU A 378 0.08 -6.83 -10.89
N SER A 379 -0.38 -5.68 -10.42
CA SER A 379 -1.74 -5.18 -10.64
C SER A 379 -1.75 -4.03 -11.62
N LYS A 380 -2.78 -3.94 -12.48
CA LYS A 380 -3.09 -2.69 -13.18
C LYS A 380 -3.45 -1.60 -12.18
N PHE A 381 -3.24 -0.33 -12.55
CA PHE A 381 -3.52 0.79 -11.65
C PHE A 381 -4.94 0.77 -11.09
N ARG A 382 -5.96 0.52 -11.92
CA ARG A 382 -7.36 0.43 -11.44
C ARG A 382 -7.56 -0.62 -10.34
N ASN A 383 -6.83 -1.74 -10.42
CA ASN A 383 -6.88 -2.78 -9.39
C ASN A 383 -6.12 -2.34 -8.13
N TRP A 384 -4.97 -1.67 -8.28
CA TRP A 384 -4.23 -1.07 -7.17
C TRP A 384 -5.04 0.01 -6.46
N SER A 385 -5.41 1.09 -7.16
CA SER A 385 -6.17 2.23 -6.63
C SER A 385 -7.60 1.87 -6.22
N SER A 386 -8.02 0.62 -6.42
CA SER A 386 -9.27 0.15 -5.86
C SER A 386 -9.18 0.11 -4.32
N GLY A 387 -8.02 -0.21 -3.77
CA GLY A 387 -7.78 -0.29 -2.34
C GLY A 387 -8.71 -1.27 -1.60
N TYR A 388 -8.78 -1.07 -0.29
CA TYR A 388 -9.53 -1.90 0.66
C TYR A 388 -10.32 -1.01 1.63
N THR A 389 -11.15 -1.60 2.50
CA THR A 389 -11.82 -0.85 3.59
C THR A 389 -10.87 -0.50 4.74
N ASP A 390 -9.72 -1.18 4.81
CA ASP A 390 -8.61 -0.91 5.72
C ASP A 390 -8.04 0.50 5.54
N PHE A 391 -8.10 1.01 4.32
CA PHE A 391 -7.41 2.23 3.90
C PHE A 391 -8.39 3.27 3.40
N ASP A 392 -8.22 4.51 3.84
CA ASP A 392 -9.00 5.66 3.38
C ASP A 392 -8.11 6.78 2.82
N ARG A 393 -6.81 6.56 2.77
CA ARG A 393 -5.81 7.46 2.16
C ARG A 393 -4.93 6.67 1.20
N GLY A 394 -4.60 7.32 0.08
CA GLY A 394 -3.61 6.87 -0.88
C GLY A 394 -2.66 8.02 -1.22
N THR A 395 -1.36 7.76 -1.17
CA THR A 395 -0.33 8.76 -1.50
C THR A 395 0.65 8.20 -2.51
N TYR A 396 1.17 9.09 -3.35
CA TYR A 396 2.13 8.78 -4.41
C TYR A 396 3.46 9.46 -4.09
N ILE A 397 4.47 8.65 -3.78
CA ILE A 397 5.74 9.10 -3.23
C ILE A 397 6.78 9.15 -4.34
N VAL A 398 7.51 10.25 -4.43
CA VAL A 398 8.69 10.39 -5.30
C VAL A 398 9.96 10.18 -4.48
N THR A 399 10.85 9.29 -4.95
CA THR A 399 12.20 9.10 -4.42
C THR A 399 13.19 8.95 -5.59
N PHE A 400 14.46 8.71 -5.30
CA PHE A 400 15.50 8.55 -6.32
C PHE A 400 16.22 7.21 -6.19
N ILE A 401 16.63 6.66 -7.33
CA ILE A 401 17.57 5.53 -7.42
C ILE A 401 18.65 5.84 -8.46
N PRO A 402 19.81 5.17 -8.40
CA PRO A 402 20.83 5.27 -9.45
C PRO A 402 20.29 4.82 -10.83
N LYS A 403 20.77 5.43 -11.91
CA LYS A 403 20.32 5.15 -13.30
C LYS A 403 20.77 3.77 -13.79
N ASP A 404 21.91 3.27 -13.30
CA ASP A 404 22.44 1.95 -13.61
C ASP A 404 21.61 0.80 -13.01
N TRP A 405 20.69 1.11 -12.10
CA TRP A 405 19.74 0.15 -11.54
C TRP A 405 18.54 -0.09 -12.48
N ASN A 406 18.20 -1.36 -12.74
CA ASN A 406 17.03 -1.72 -13.58
C ASN A 406 15.74 -2.06 -12.81
N THR A 407 15.63 -1.68 -11.54
CA THR A 407 14.43 -1.92 -10.70
C THR A 407 13.24 -1.04 -11.07
N ALA A 408 13.48 0.02 -11.85
CA ALA A 408 12.47 0.87 -12.46
C ALA A 408 12.73 0.96 -13.99
N PRO A 409 12.38 -0.09 -14.75
CA PRO A 409 12.51 -0.07 -16.20
C PRO A 409 11.38 0.75 -16.84
N ALA A 410 11.58 1.18 -18.09
CA ALA A 410 10.59 1.95 -18.85
C ALA A 410 9.28 1.19 -19.11
N LYS A 411 9.32 -0.15 -19.10
CA LYS A 411 8.16 -1.03 -19.27
C LYS A 411 8.22 -2.17 -18.27
N VAL A 412 7.10 -2.40 -17.58
CA VAL A 412 6.87 -3.54 -16.70
C VAL A 412 5.77 -4.40 -17.32
N LYS A 413 5.92 -5.72 -17.24
CA LYS A 413 4.92 -6.69 -17.72
C LYS A 413 4.40 -7.51 -16.54
N GLN A 414 3.10 -7.75 -16.52
CA GLN A 414 2.48 -8.72 -15.61
C GLN A 414 2.80 -10.13 -16.09
N GLY A 415 3.05 -11.04 -15.15
CA GLY A 415 3.31 -12.43 -15.51
C GLY A 415 4.75 -12.70 -15.90
N TRP A 416 5.01 -13.90 -16.40
CA TRP A 416 6.27 -14.23 -17.04
C TRP A 416 6.02 -15.05 -18.30
N PRO A 417 6.65 -14.68 -19.44
CA PRO A 417 7.55 -13.54 -19.68
C PRO A 417 6.88 -12.14 -19.69
#